data_AF-A0A7S2US36-F1
#
_entry.id   AF-A0A7S2US36-F1
#
_cell.length_a   1.000
_cell.length_b   1.000
_cell.length_c   1.000
_cell.angle_alpha   90.00
_cell.angle_beta   90.00
_cell.angle_gamma   90.00
#
_symmetry.space_group_name_H-M   'P 1'
#
loop_
_entity.id
_entity.type
_entity.pdbx_description
1 polymer ?
#
loop_
_entity_poly.entity_id
_entity_poly.type
_entity_poly.pdbx_seq_one_letter_code
_entity_poly.pdbx_strand_id
1 'polypeptide(L)'
;KGVVDSEDLPLSISREKAQDSVLIGKLRKAVTRKFIAHLTKMSKKDPAKYKGEFYREYAYFLKEGVCQDYEFQDQLSKLLYFETSKTMNGELSSLEDYLSRCTPEQKEIYYLCAP
;
A
#
# COMPACT_ATOMS: atom_id res chain seq x y z
N LYS A 1 9.84 -8.97 -6.59
CA LYS A 1 11.33 -9.03 -6.62
C LYS A 1 11.81 -8.28 -7.86
N GLY A 2 12.99 -7.68 -7.83
CA GLY A 2 13.52 -6.90 -8.95
C GLY A 2 14.95 -6.45 -8.70
N VAL A 3 15.53 -5.78 -9.69
CA VAL A 3 16.87 -5.18 -9.64
C VAL A 3 16.73 -3.67 -9.81
N VAL A 4 17.47 -2.91 -9.02
CA VAL A 4 17.57 -1.45 -9.12
C VAL A 4 19.03 -1.14 -9.43
N ASP A 5 19.27 -0.52 -10.59
CA ASP A 5 20.58 -0.03 -11.01
C ASP A 5 20.55 1.50 -11.05
N SER A 6 21.64 2.14 -10.61
CA SER A 6 21.74 3.59 -10.49
C SER A 6 23.20 4.00 -10.57
N GLU A 7 23.53 4.81 -11.58
CA GLU A 7 24.88 5.36 -11.81
C GLU A 7 25.34 6.27 -10.66
N ASP A 8 24.38 6.90 -9.95
CA ASP A 8 24.65 7.81 -8.83
C ASP A 8 25.02 7.10 -7.52
N LEU A 9 24.92 5.76 -7.44
CA LEU A 9 25.24 5.04 -6.20
C LEU A 9 26.76 5.03 -5.98
N PRO A 10 27.25 5.54 -4.82
CA PRO A 10 28.68 5.55 -4.56
C PRO A 10 29.20 4.11 -4.46
N LEU A 11 30.21 3.80 -5.25
CA LEU A 11 30.92 2.52 -5.26
C LEU A 11 31.80 2.39 -4.00
N SER A 12 31.20 2.25 -2.82
CA SER A 12 31.96 1.85 -1.63
C SER A 12 32.30 0.37 -1.75
N ILE A 13 33.52 0.11 -2.22
CA ILE A 13 34.14 -1.20 -2.50
C ILE A 13 34.24 -2.15 -1.29
N SER A 14 33.96 -1.71 -0.07
CA SER A 14 33.70 -2.64 1.03
C SER A 14 32.20 -2.85 1.16
N ARG A 15 31.74 -4.07 0.90
CA ARG A 15 30.35 -4.54 1.06
C ARG A 15 29.87 -4.52 2.52
N GLU A 16 30.25 -3.51 3.31
CA GLU A 16 30.05 -3.45 4.75
C GLU A 16 29.23 -2.24 5.21
N LYS A 17 29.35 -1.06 4.59
CA LYS A 17 28.58 0.13 5.05
C LYS A 17 28.24 1.07 3.90
N ALA A 18 26.96 1.13 3.55
CA ALA A 18 26.42 2.18 2.69
C ALA A 18 26.54 3.53 3.42
N GLN A 19 27.59 4.30 3.10
CA GLN A 19 27.91 5.56 3.78
C GLN A 19 27.27 6.81 3.15
N ASP A 20 26.23 6.65 2.32
CA ASP A 20 25.44 7.78 1.84
C ASP A 20 23.96 7.59 2.15
N SER A 21 23.62 7.79 3.43
CA SER A 21 22.27 7.59 3.97
C SER A 21 21.20 8.46 3.28
N VAL A 22 21.60 9.62 2.76
CA VAL A 22 20.69 10.57 2.10
C VAL A 22 20.29 10.08 0.71
N LEU A 23 21.25 9.63 -0.11
CA LEU A 23 20.96 9.12 -1.45
C LEU A 23 20.13 7.84 -1.39
N ILE A 24 20.50 6.89 -0.50
CA ILE A 24 19.72 5.67 -0.28
C ILE A 24 18.31 6.00 0.21
N GLY A 25 18.15 6.99 1.09
CA GLY A 25 16.84 7.48 1.52
C GLY A 25 16.00 8.01 0.36
N LYS A 26 16.59 8.81 -0.54
CA LYS A 26 15.90 9.32 -1.74
C LYS A 26 15.52 8.19 -2.69
N LEU A 27 16.42 7.24 -2.94
CA LEU A 27 16.18 6.08 -3.79
C LEU A 27 15.03 5.23 -3.24
N ARG A 28 15.06 4.93 -1.93
CA ARG A 28 13.97 4.21 -1.23
C ARG A 28 12.64 4.89 -1.48
N LYS A 29 12.54 6.20 -1.23
CA LYS A 29 11.29 6.97 -1.45
C LYS A 29 10.83 6.92 -2.92
N ALA A 30 11.76 7.03 -3.87
CA ALA A 30 11.43 6.97 -5.29
C ALA A 30 10.88 5.59 -5.71
N VAL A 31 11.50 4.51 -5.23
CA VAL A 31 11.04 3.14 -5.48
C VAL A 31 9.69 2.89 -4.81
N THR A 32 9.52 3.30 -3.55
CA THR A 32 8.24 3.18 -2.82
C THR A 32 7.11 3.91 -3.57
N ARG A 33 7.33 5.15 -4.01
CA ARG A 33 6.35 5.90 -4.82
C ARG A 33 5.97 5.18 -6.10
N LYS A 34 6.95 4.68 -6.85
CA LYS A 34 6.67 3.91 -8.09
C LYS A 34 5.90 2.62 -7.80
N PHE A 35 6.24 1.93 -6.72
CA PHE A 35 5.57 0.70 -6.32
C PHE A 35 4.11 0.95 -5.92
N ILE A 36 3.85 1.96 -5.08
CA ILE A 36 2.48 2.36 -4.72
C ILE A 36 1.68 2.75 -5.95
N ALA A 37 2.24 3.58 -6.83
CA ALA A 37 1.57 3.96 -8.09
C ALA A 37 1.26 2.75 -8.98
N HIS A 38 2.14 1.75 -9.02
CA HIS A 38 1.90 0.50 -9.73
C HIS A 38 0.72 -0.28 -9.11
N LEU A 39 0.68 -0.42 -7.79
CA LEU A 39 -0.42 -1.08 -7.09
C LEU A 39 -1.75 -0.34 -7.29
N THR A 40 -1.77 0.99 -7.22
CA THR A 40 -2.96 1.80 -7.50
C THR A 40 -3.44 1.62 -8.94
N LYS A 41 -2.52 1.52 -9.90
CA LYS A 41 -2.89 1.23 -11.29
C LYS A 41 -3.46 -0.18 -11.43
N MET A 42 -2.87 -1.16 -10.74
CA MET A 42 -3.33 -2.54 -10.76
C MET A 42 -4.73 -2.66 -10.14
N SER A 43 -4.98 -2.02 -9.00
CA SER A 43 -6.28 -2.06 -8.32
C SER A 43 -7.41 -1.45 -9.16
N LYS A 44 -7.11 -0.43 -9.98
CA LYS A 44 -8.08 0.19 -10.89
C LYS A 44 -8.26 -0.57 -12.20
N LYS A 45 -7.18 -1.11 -12.78
CA LYS A 45 -7.21 -1.77 -14.09
C LYS A 45 -7.77 -3.18 -14.01
N ASP A 46 -7.41 -3.92 -12.96
CA ASP A 46 -7.83 -5.30 -12.75
C ASP A 46 -8.10 -5.54 -11.25
N PRO A 47 -9.26 -5.10 -10.75
CA PRO A 47 -9.61 -5.23 -9.34
C PRO A 47 -9.69 -6.70 -8.89
N ALA A 48 -10.09 -7.61 -9.79
CA ALA A 48 -10.21 -9.03 -9.48
C ALA A 48 -8.83 -9.64 -9.21
N LYS A 49 -7.85 -9.36 -10.08
CA LYS A 49 -6.47 -9.80 -9.88
C LYS A 49 -5.83 -9.17 -8.65
N TYR A 50 -6.04 -7.87 -8.45
CA TYR A 50 -5.51 -7.20 -7.25
C TYR A 50 -6.05 -7.83 -5.97
N LYS A 51 -7.38 -8.02 -5.86
CA LYS A 51 -8.01 -8.60 -4.66
C LYS A 51 -7.67 -10.08 -4.48
N GLY A 52 -7.77 -10.88 -5.54
CA GLY A 52 -7.66 -12.34 -5.48
C GLY A 52 -6.23 -12.87 -5.36
N GLU A 53 -5.25 -12.21 -5.99
CA GLU A 53 -3.86 -12.65 -5.99
C GLU A 53 -2.99 -11.82 -5.05
N PHE A 54 -2.93 -10.50 -5.28
CA PHE A 54 -1.98 -9.65 -4.55
C PHE A 54 -2.43 -9.38 -3.11
N TYR A 55 -3.65 -8.87 -2.94
CA TYR A 55 -4.13 -8.43 -1.65
C TYR A 55 -4.28 -9.60 -0.68
N ARG A 56 -4.81 -10.74 -1.14
CA ARG A 56 -4.94 -11.95 -0.33
C ARG A 56 -3.61 -12.40 0.30
N GLU A 57 -2.52 -12.34 -0.45
CA GLU A 57 -1.20 -12.81 0.01
C GLU A 57 -0.42 -11.72 0.76
N TYR A 58 -0.55 -10.46 0.36
CA TYR A 58 0.32 -9.37 0.81
C TYR A 58 -0.37 -8.28 1.66
N ALA A 59 -1.67 -8.42 1.97
CA ALA A 59 -2.40 -7.43 2.77
C ALA A 59 -1.76 -7.16 4.14
N TYR A 60 -1.13 -8.16 4.75
CA TYR A 60 -0.43 -7.99 6.03
C TYR A 60 0.65 -6.90 5.94
N PHE A 61 1.49 -6.94 4.91
CA PHE A 61 2.57 -5.96 4.71
C PHE A 61 2.04 -4.57 4.37
N LEU A 62 0.92 -4.48 3.65
CA LEU A 62 0.26 -3.19 3.42
C LEU A 62 -0.23 -2.58 4.73
N LYS A 63 -0.89 -3.37 5.59
CA LYS A 63 -1.37 -2.92 6.90
C LYS A 63 -0.22 -2.49 7.80
N GLU A 64 0.87 -3.24 7.83
CA GLU A 64 2.09 -2.85 8.55
C GLU A 64 2.65 -1.52 8.03
N GLY A 65 2.73 -1.36 6.70
CA GLY A 65 3.19 -0.12 6.07
C GLY A 65 2.34 1.09 6.44
N VAL A 66 1.02 0.94 6.56
CA VAL A 66 0.11 2.00 7.03
C VAL A 66 0.39 2.41 8.48
N CYS A 67 0.83 1.48 9.33
CA CYS A 67 1.16 1.75 10.73
C CYS A 67 2.55 2.35 10.94
N GLN A 68 3.51 2.06 10.06
CA GLN A 68 4.92 2.44 10.24
C GLN A 68 5.38 3.59 9.33
N ASP A 69 4.81 3.73 8.13
CA ASP A 69 5.25 4.71 7.13
C ASP A 69 4.28 5.89 7.01
N TYR A 70 4.47 6.88 7.89
CA TYR A 70 3.64 8.09 7.91
C TYR A 70 3.76 8.94 6.64
N GLU A 71 4.85 8.86 5.87
CA GLU A 71 5.00 9.61 4.62
C GLU A 71 4.06 9.08 3.53
N PHE A 72 3.85 7.76 3.49
CA PHE A 72 3.02 7.09 2.48
C PHE A 72 1.68 6.57 3.01
N GLN A 73 1.35 6.84 4.29
CA GLN A 73 0.17 6.32 4.97
C GLN A 73 -1.13 6.55 4.19
N ASP A 74 -1.38 7.77 3.70
CA ASP A 74 -2.60 8.10 2.94
C ASP A 74 -2.70 7.32 1.60
N GLN A 75 -1.57 7.11 0.93
CA GLN A 75 -1.58 6.38 -0.34
C GLN A 75 -1.73 4.87 -0.11
N LEU A 76 -1.13 4.36 0.96
CA LEU A 76 -1.23 2.95 1.35
C LEU A 76 -2.63 2.62 1.91
N SER A 77 -3.27 3.52 2.66
CA SER A 77 -4.62 3.30 3.21
C SER A 77 -5.66 3.11 2.11
N LYS A 78 -5.52 3.83 0.99
CA LYS A 78 -6.37 3.70 -0.21
C LYS A 78 -6.22 2.35 -0.92
N LEU A 79 -5.15 1.62 -0.65
CA LEU A 79 -4.90 0.28 -1.19
C LEU A 79 -5.45 -0.84 -0.29
N LEU A 80 -6.02 -0.50 0.86
CA LEU A 80 -6.64 -1.44 1.78
C LEU A 80 -8.09 -1.74 1.37
N TYR A 81 -8.44 -3.02 1.53
CA TYR A 81 -9.76 -3.56 1.29
C TYR A 81 -10.23 -4.37 2.49
N PHE A 82 -11.53 -4.28 2.77
CA PHE A 82 -12.17 -4.88 3.93
C PHE A 82 -13.54 -5.44 3.55
N GLU A 83 -13.98 -6.46 4.30
CA GLU A 83 -15.39 -6.83 4.28
C GLU A 83 -16.23 -5.75 4.95
N THR A 84 -17.47 -5.61 4.50
CA THR A 84 -18.41 -4.63 5.06
C THR A 84 -19.73 -5.31 5.38
N SER A 85 -20.49 -4.73 6.30
CA SER A 85 -21.82 -5.24 6.67
C SER A 85 -22.80 -5.30 5.49
N LYS A 86 -22.54 -4.56 4.41
CA LYS A 86 -23.36 -4.56 3.18
C LYS A 86 -22.85 -5.53 2.12
N THR A 87 -21.59 -5.94 2.20
CA THR A 87 -20.93 -6.87 1.26
C THR A 87 -20.53 -8.15 2.00
N MET A 88 -21.47 -8.69 2.79
CA MET A 88 -21.29 -9.97 3.46
C MET A 88 -21.12 -11.09 2.41
N ASN A 89 -20.33 -12.12 2.74
CA ASN A 89 -19.89 -13.26 1.89
C ASN A 89 -18.49 -13.14 1.25
N GLY A 90 -17.54 -12.47 1.91
CA GLY A 90 -16.14 -12.44 1.45
C GLY A 90 -15.84 -11.42 0.34
N GLU A 91 -16.80 -10.55 0.00
CA GLU A 91 -16.55 -9.48 -0.97
C GLU A 91 -15.87 -8.29 -0.29
N LEU A 92 -14.63 -8.04 -0.75
CA LEU A 92 -13.80 -6.95 -0.26
C LEU A 92 -14.12 -5.63 -0.97
N SER A 93 -14.45 -4.61 -0.17
CA SER A 93 -14.65 -3.21 -0.57
C SER A 93 -13.45 -2.34 -0.17
N SER A 94 -13.15 -1.31 -0.96
CA SER A 94 -12.18 -0.28 -0.56
C SER A 94 -12.79 0.73 0.42
N LEU A 95 -11.94 1.56 1.04
CA LEU A 95 -12.41 2.70 1.84
C LEU A 95 -13.18 3.72 0.99
N GLU A 96 -12.78 3.95 -0.26
CA GLU A 96 -13.50 4.84 -1.19
C GLU A 96 -14.91 4.30 -1.48
N ASP A 97 -15.03 2.98 -1.69
CA ASP A 97 -16.33 2.33 -1.89
C ASP A 97 -17.21 2.47 -0.64
N TYR A 98 -16.64 2.36 0.55
CA TYR A 98 -17.38 2.59 1.81
C TYR A 98 -17.88 4.03 1.91
N LEU A 99 -17.01 5.01 1.65
CA LEU A 99 -17.35 6.43 1.70
C LEU A 99 -18.44 6.80 0.69
N SER A 100 -18.43 6.20 -0.51
CA SER A 100 -19.48 6.41 -1.52
C SER A 100 -20.88 5.98 -1.06
N ARG A 101 -20.96 5.12 -0.04
CA ARG A 101 -22.21 4.59 0.53
C ARG A 101 -22.58 5.21 1.86
N CYS A 102 -21.80 6.16 2.37
CA CYS A 102 -22.07 6.84 3.63
C CYS A 102 -23.27 7.79 3.47
N THR A 103 -24.11 7.86 4.50
CA THR A 103 -25.18 8.86 4.55
C THR A 103 -24.60 10.24 4.85
N PRO A 104 -25.25 11.35 4.44
CA PRO A 104 -24.75 12.70 4.72
C PRO A 104 -24.55 13.03 6.21
N GLU A 105 -25.27 12.31 7.07
CA GLU A 105 -25.24 12.48 8.53
C GLU A 105 -24.05 11.76 9.18
N GLN A 106 -23.48 10.76 8.50
CA GLN A 106 -22.38 9.96 9.02
C GLN A 106 -21.05 10.70 8.87
N LYS A 107 -20.42 11.02 10.01
CA LYS A 107 -19.12 11.72 10.06
C LYS A 107 -17.91 10.82 10.27
N GLU A 108 -18.13 9.57 10.67
CA GLU A 108 -17.10 8.62 11.09
C GLU A 108 -17.15 7.33 10.28
N ILE A 109 -16.02 6.62 10.16
CA ILE A 109 -15.96 5.28 9.56
C ILE A 109 -16.12 4.25 10.68
N TYR A 110 -17.20 3.48 10.63
CA TYR A 110 -17.44 2.40 11.60
C TYR A 110 -16.76 1.10 11.14
N TYR A 111 -16.05 0.45 12.06
CA TYR A 111 -15.42 -0.85 11.83
C TYR A 111 -15.67 -1.80 13.00
N LEU A 112 -15.56 -3.10 12.72
CA LEU A 112 -15.63 -4.18 13.71
C LEU A 112 -14.47 -5.13 13.45
N CYS A 113 -13.75 -5.50 14.49
CA CYS A 113 -12.75 -6.57 14.45
C CYS A 113 -13.32 -7.79 15.18
N ALA A 114 -13.58 -8.87 14.45
CA ALA A 114 -14.06 -10.14 14.97
C ALA A 114 -13.25 -11.30 14.32
N PRO A 115 -13.17 -12.47 14.97
CA PRO A 115 -12.50 -13.66 14.42
C PRO A 115 -13.16 -14.21 13.15
#